data_AF-A0A7X4K8J1-F1
#
_entry.id   AF-A0A7X4K8J1-F1
#
_cell.length_a   1.000
_cell.length_b   1.000
_cell.length_c   1.000
_cell.angle_alpha   90.00
_cell.angle_beta   90.00
_cell.angle_gamma   90.00
#
_symmetry.space_group_name_H-M   'P 1'
#
loop_
_entity.id
_entity.type
_entity.pdbx_description
1 polymer ?
#
loop_
_entity_poly.entity_id
_entity_poly.type
_entity_poly.pdbx_seq_one_letter_code
_entity_poly.pdbx_strand_id
1 'polypeptide(L)'
;MQIPVRHRRALAALLLAASVPAGAANTEPRKFAEVPPADPTFVALQPVHVPIVDGGRIDGVLHVTIVVQARTAVEAAALTPRMPQLRAAALPAAIEFARLRASRFAPVEVPRLAAMIAAPVKAVDAGIDKVLITRVSATER
;
A
#
# COMPACT_ATOMS: atom_id res chain seq x y z
N MET A 1 15.97 -31.53 74.52
CA MET A 1 16.35 -32.93 74.76
C MET A 1 16.45 -33.61 73.39
N GLN A 2 17.56 -34.34 73.13
CA GLN A 2 17.93 -35.13 71.92
C GLN A 2 18.55 -34.42 70.68
N ILE A 3 19.88 -34.22 70.77
CA ILE A 3 21.01 -34.79 69.99
C ILE A 3 20.92 -34.88 68.44
N PRO A 4 22.01 -34.52 67.71
CA PRO A 4 22.01 -34.13 66.30
C PRO A 4 22.34 -35.31 65.37
N VAL A 5 22.07 -35.14 64.07
CA VAL A 5 22.66 -36.03 63.05
C VAL A 5 23.22 -35.20 61.90
N ARG A 6 24.55 -35.14 61.89
CA ARG A 6 25.37 -34.56 60.83
C ARG A 6 25.81 -35.71 59.93
N HIS A 7 25.19 -35.89 58.77
CA HIS A 7 25.70 -36.79 57.74
C HIS A 7 26.17 -36.04 56.50
N ARG A 8 27.49 -36.09 56.39
CA ARG A 8 28.35 -35.77 55.27
C ARG A 8 28.00 -36.61 54.03
N ARG A 9 28.19 -35.95 52.87
CA ARG A 9 28.62 -36.48 51.57
C ARG A 9 27.67 -37.46 50.85
N ALA A 10 27.20 -37.04 49.67
CA ALA A 10 27.67 -37.61 48.40
C ALA A 10 27.13 -36.79 47.22
N LEU A 11 28.02 -36.54 46.25
CA LEU A 11 27.69 -36.05 44.91
C LEU A 11 26.71 -37.01 44.22
N ALA A 12 25.76 -36.45 43.46
CA ALA A 12 25.30 -37.05 42.22
C ALA A 12 24.88 -35.93 41.26
N ALA A 13 25.77 -35.61 40.33
CA ALA A 13 25.45 -34.81 39.16
C ALA A 13 24.51 -35.62 38.26
N LEU A 14 23.41 -35.00 37.81
CA LEU A 14 22.75 -35.43 36.59
C LEU A 14 22.37 -34.19 35.78
N LEU A 15 23.30 -33.85 34.89
CA LEU A 15 23.07 -32.99 33.73
C LEU A 15 21.99 -33.66 32.86
N LEU A 16 20.78 -33.10 32.83
CA LEU A 16 19.92 -33.25 31.66
C LEU A 16 19.93 -31.92 30.91
N ALA A 17 20.88 -31.83 29.98
CA ALA A 17 20.82 -30.92 28.86
C ALA A 17 19.58 -31.30 28.03
N ALA A 18 18.48 -30.56 28.21
CA ALA A 18 17.41 -30.57 27.24
C ALA A 18 17.92 -29.88 25.98
N SER A 19 18.31 -30.68 25.00
CA SER A 19 18.61 -30.26 23.63
C SER A 19 17.34 -29.70 23.00
N VAL A 20 17.09 -28.41 23.19
CA VAL A 20 16.21 -27.68 22.28
C VAL A 20 16.97 -27.59 20.97
N PRO A 21 16.42 -28.06 19.83
CA PRO A 21 17.00 -27.71 18.55
C PRO A 21 16.89 -26.20 18.44
N ALA A 22 18.02 -25.51 18.65
CA ALA A 22 18.19 -24.15 18.24
C ALA A 22 18.08 -24.15 16.72
N GLY A 23 16.84 -24.09 16.22
CA GLY A 23 16.57 -23.66 14.86
C GLY A 23 17.29 -22.33 14.72
N ALA A 24 18.35 -22.35 13.92
CA ALA A 24 19.28 -21.24 13.75
C ALA A 24 18.49 -19.95 13.58
N ALA A 25 18.54 -19.09 14.60
CA ALA A 25 18.20 -17.70 14.42
C ALA A 25 19.24 -17.16 13.44
N ASN A 26 18.87 -17.08 12.16
CA ASN A 26 19.69 -16.47 11.11
C ASN A 26 20.05 -15.06 11.57
N THR A 27 21.25 -14.92 12.13
CA THR A 27 21.82 -13.65 12.61
C THR A 27 22.70 -13.03 11.53
N GLU A 28 22.61 -13.52 10.29
CA GLU A 28 23.20 -12.83 9.15
C GLU A 28 22.57 -11.44 9.06
N PRO A 29 23.37 -10.36 9.06
CA PRO A 29 22.85 -9.04 8.79
C PRO A 29 22.15 -9.12 7.43
N ARG A 30 20.83 -8.96 7.44
CA ARG A 30 20.01 -8.94 6.21
C ARG A 30 20.59 -7.82 5.35
N LYS A 31 21.41 -8.17 4.36
CA LYS A 31 21.96 -7.22 3.40
C LYS A 31 20.74 -6.52 2.81
N PHE A 32 20.60 -5.22 3.07
CA PHE A 32 19.52 -4.45 2.48
C PHE A 32 19.63 -4.67 0.98
N ALA A 33 18.67 -5.40 0.42
CA ALA A 33 18.63 -5.64 -1.01
C ALA A 33 18.54 -4.26 -1.66
N GLU A 34 19.48 -3.97 -2.55
CA GLU A 34 19.45 -2.77 -3.36
C GLU A 34 18.10 -2.72 -4.06
N VAL A 35 17.33 -1.66 -3.81
CA VAL A 35 16.01 -1.49 -4.41
C VAL A 35 16.21 -1.41 -5.92
N PRO A 36 15.59 -2.31 -6.71
CA PRO A 36 15.72 -2.25 -8.16
C PRO A 36 15.36 -0.87 -8.69
N PRO A 37 16.03 -0.38 -9.75
CA PRO A 37 15.67 0.89 -10.36
C PRO A 37 14.19 0.87 -10.76
N ALA A 38 13.51 2.00 -10.57
CA ALA A 38 12.09 2.14 -10.88
C ALA A 38 11.84 1.84 -12.37
N ASP A 39 10.81 1.04 -12.65
CA ASP A 39 10.43 0.71 -14.03
C ASP A 39 10.00 1.99 -14.77
N PRO A 40 10.71 2.36 -15.86
CA PRO A 40 10.50 3.63 -16.54
C PRO A 40 9.19 3.70 -17.34
N THR A 41 8.41 2.60 -17.41
CA THR A 41 7.10 2.58 -18.06
C THR A 41 5.99 3.17 -17.20
N PHE A 42 6.24 3.41 -15.90
CA PHE A 42 5.25 3.95 -14.98
C PHE A 42 5.41 5.45 -14.74
N VAL A 43 4.29 6.17 -14.82
CA VAL A 43 4.18 7.59 -14.53
C VAL A 43 3.25 7.78 -13.34
N ALA A 44 3.81 8.18 -12.20
CA ALA A 44 3.02 8.51 -11.02
C ALA A 44 2.37 9.88 -11.21
N LEU A 45 1.04 9.94 -11.03
CA LEU A 45 0.31 11.20 -11.05
C LEU A 45 0.31 11.84 -9.66
N GLN A 46 0.13 13.16 -9.62
CA GLN A 46 -0.19 13.83 -8.37
C GLN A 46 -1.51 13.26 -7.77
N PRO A 47 -1.59 13.06 -6.45
CA PRO A 47 -2.79 12.58 -5.79
C PRO A 47 -4.02 13.44 -6.09
N VAL A 48 -5.17 12.77 -6.20
CA VAL A 48 -6.48 13.40 -6.37
C VAL A 48 -7.21 13.36 -5.02
N HIS A 49 -7.71 14.51 -4.60
CA HIS A 49 -8.51 14.68 -3.39
C HIS A 49 -9.85 15.26 -3.78
N VAL A 50 -10.93 14.55 -3.44
CA VAL A 50 -12.29 14.98 -3.78
C VAL A 50 -13.19 14.87 -2.55
N PRO A 51 -14.09 15.84 -2.33
CA PRO A 51 -15.01 15.78 -1.21
C PRO A 51 -16.00 14.63 -1.39
N ILE A 52 -16.27 13.90 -0.31
CA ILE A 52 -17.42 13.00 -0.20
C ILE A 52 -18.61 13.86 0.25
N VAL A 53 -19.69 13.84 -0.53
CA VAL A 53 -20.88 14.66 -0.29
C VAL A 53 -22.05 13.76 0.02
N ASP A 54 -22.64 13.93 1.20
CA ASP A 54 -23.86 13.23 1.64
C ASP A 54 -24.86 14.24 2.19
N GLY A 55 -26.15 14.11 1.83
CA GLY A 55 -27.21 15.02 2.28
C GLY A 55 -26.93 16.51 2.01
N GLY A 56 -26.16 16.85 0.97
CA GLY A 56 -25.76 18.23 0.64
C GLY A 56 -24.63 18.79 1.53
N ARG A 57 -23.98 17.96 2.36
CA ARG A 57 -22.86 18.34 3.22
C ARG A 57 -21.61 17.58 2.82
N ILE A 58 -20.44 18.18 3.07
CA ILE A 58 -19.16 17.47 2.95
C ILE A 58 -19.01 16.59 4.20
N ASP A 59 -19.03 15.27 4.02
CA ASP A 59 -18.92 14.28 5.11
C ASP A 59 -17.53 13.61 5.17
N GLY A 60 -16.64 13.89 4.21
CA GLY A 60 -15.26 13.40 4.23
C GLY A 60 -14.47 13.74 2.99
N VAL A 61 -13.30 13.15 2.85
CA VAL A 61 -12.43 13.29 1.67
C VAL A 61 -12.02 11.91 1.16
N LEU A 62 -12.21 11.70 -0.15
CA LEU A 62 -11.65 10.56 -0.87
C LEU A 62 -10.28 10.95 -1.41
N HIS A 63 -9.24 10.22 -1.00
CA HIS A 63 -7.88 10.36 -1.50
C HIS A 63 -7.57 9.22 -2.45
N VAL A 64 -7.08 9.54 -3.65
CA VAL A 64 -6.74 8.56 -4.68
C VAL A 64 -5.35 8.86 -5.22
N THR A 65 -4.46 7.87 -5.17
CA THR A 65 -3.16 7.92 -5.86
C THR A 65 -3.24 7.05 -7.10
N ILE A 66 -2.89 7.64 -8.24
CA ILE A 66 -3.00 7.01 -9.56
C ILE A 66 -1.61 6.92 -10.17
N VAL A 67 -1.32 5.78 -10.78
CA VAL A 67 -0.14 5.56 -11.63
C VAL A 67 -0.63 5.11 -13.00
N VAL A 68 -0.03 5.67 -14.05
CA VAL A 68 -0.30 5.28 -15.43
C VAL A 68 0.87 4.43 -15.92
N GLN A 69 0.58 3.29 -16.54
CA GLN A 69 1.57 2.49 -17.24
C GLN A 69 1.46 2.77 -18.73
N ALA A 70 2.56 3.18 -19.35
CA ALA A 70 2.69 3.27 -20.80
C ALA A 70 3.18 1.92 -21.38
N ARG A 71 3.07 1.72 -22.70
CA ARG A 71 3.57 0.48 -23.33
C ARG A 71 5.10 0.47 -23.42
N THR A 72 5.71 1.64 -23.49
CA THR A 72 7.17 1.81 -23.56
C THR A 72 7.66 2.96 -22.68
N ALA A 73 8.96 2.95 -22.37
CA ALA A 73 9.60 4.05 -21.63
C ALA A 73 9.55 5.39 -22.38
N VAL A 74 9.59 5.35 -23.72
CA VAL A 74 9.50 6.55 -24.57
C VAL A 74 8.10 7.17 -24.47
N GLU A 75 7.06 6.33 -24.53
CA GLU A 75 5.68 6.79 -24.33
C GLU A 75 5.47 7.33 -22.91
N ALA A 76 6.02 6.68 -21.87
CA ALA A 76 5.95 7.18 -20.49
C ALA A 76 6.60 8.56 -20.34
N ALA A 77 7.77 8.77 -20.96
CA ALA A 77 8.42 10.07 -20.98
C ALA A 77 7.55 11.14 -21.67
N ALA A 78 6.84 10.78 -22.74
CA ALA A 78 5.90 11.67 -23.43
C ALA A 78 4.63 11.98 -22.61
N LEU A 79 4.22 11.09 -21.69
CA LEU A 79 3.09 11.31 -20.78
C LEU A 79 3.42 12.26 -19.62
N THR A 80 4.68 12.34 -19.19
CA THR A 80 5.11 13.20 -18.07
C THR A 80 4.72 14.68 -18.25
N PRO A 81 4.98 15.34 -19.38
CA PRO A 81 4.51 16.73 -19.59
C PRO A 81 2.98 16.84 -19.71
N ARG A 82 2.28 15.72 -19.94
CA ARG A 82 0.81 15.64 -20.02
C ARG A 82 0.13 15.33 -18.69
N MET A 83 0.89 15.31 -17.60
CA MET A 83 0.38 14.98 -16.26
C MET A 83 -0.80 15.85 -15.83
N PRO A 84 -0.84 17.17 -16.08
CA PRO A 84 -2.02 17.99 -15.76
C PRO A 84 -3.29 17.52 -16.49
N GLN A 85 -3.18 17.13 -17.76
CA GLN A 85 -4.29 16.65 -18.59
C GLN A 85 -4.77 15.28 -18.10
N LEU A 86 -3.85 14.37 -17.76
CA LEU A 86 -4.18 13.08 -17.16
C LEU A 86 -4.92 13.25 -15.84
N ARG A 87 -4.48 14.19 -15.00
CA ARG A 87 -5.12 14.50 -13.71
C ARG A 87 -6.49 15.13 -13.92
N ALA A 88 -6.63 16.04 -14.89
CA ALA A 88 -7.91 16.66 -15.24
C ALA A 88 -8.92 15.64 -15.80
N ALA A 89 -8.46 14.62 -16.51
CA ALA A 89 -9.32 13.54 -17.00
C ALA A 89 -9.80 12.61 -15.87
N ALA A 90 -8.96 12.34 -14.87
CA ALA A 90 -9.33 11.50 -13.72
C ALA A 90 -10.29 12.20 -12.74
N LEU A 91 -10.15 13.52 -12.57
CA LEU A 91 -10.81 14.27 -11.51
C LEU A 91 -12.36 14.20 -11.56
N PRO A 92 -13.05 14.42 -12.70
CA PRO A 92 -14.50 14.31 -12.76
C PRO A 92 -15.03 12.94 -12.39
N ALA A 93 -14.35 11.87 -12.82
CA ALA A 93 -14.74 10.50 -12.47
C ALA A 93 -14.59 10.23 -10.97
N ALA A 94 -13.53 10.75 -10.34
CA ALA A 94 -13.34 10.67 -8.89
C ALA A 94 -14.41 11.46 -8.12
N ILE A 95 -14.76 12.68 -8.56
CA ILE A 95 -15.84 13.49 -7.97
C ILE A 95 -17.19 12.75 -8.06
N GLU A 96 -17.52 12.21 -9.23
CA GLU A 96 -18.77 11.49 -9.44
C GLU A 96 -18.85 10.25 -8.54
N PHE A 97 -17.76 9.48 -8.46
CA PHE A 97 -17.68 8.34 -7.56
C PHE A 97 -17.85 8.76 -6.10
N ALA A 98 -17.16 9.82 -5.67
CA ALA A 98 -17.22 10.31 -4.30
C ALA A 98 -18.64 10.75 -3.91
N ARG A 99 -19.38 11.37 -4.85
CA ARG A 99 -20.76 11.81 -4.65
C ARG A 99 -21.76 10.65 -4.58
N LEU A 100 -21.58 9.63 -5.42
CA LEU A 100 -22.60 8.58 -5.59
C LEU A 100 -22.33 7.30 -4.81
N ARG A 101 -21.07 7.05 -4.43
CA ARG A 101 -20.61 5.71 -4.04
C ARG A 101 -19.65 5.69 -2.86
N ALA A 102 -19.02 6.80 -2.50
CA ALA A 102 -18.10 6.83 -1.37
C ALA A 102 -18.83 7.21 -0.07
N SER A 103 -18.32 6.69 1.03
CA SER A 103 -18.65 7.13 2.39
C SER A 103 -17.38 7.03 3.22
N ARG A 104 -17.19 7.91 4.20
CA ARG A 104 -16.10 7.75 5.18
C ARG A 104 -16.30 6.55 6.12
N PHE A 105 -17.52 6.03 6.20
CA PHE A 105 -17.88 4.92 7.08
C PHE A 105 -17.91 3.57 6.36
N ALA A 106 -17.69 3.55 5.05
CA ALA A 106 -17.73 2.34 4.25
C ALA A 106 -16.39 2.10 3.54
N PRO A 107 -16.01 0.83 3.28
CA PRO A 107 -14.90 0.51 2.41
C PRO A 107 -15.07 1.14 1.01
N VAL A 108 -13.97 1.55 0.41
CA VAL A 108 -13.98 2.10 -0.96
C VAL A 108 -14.00 0.96 -1.98
N GLU A 109 -15.00 0.96 -2.86
CA GLU A 109 -15.14 0.02 -3.97
C GLU A 109 -14.14 0.31 -5.11
N VAL A 110 -12.89 -0.11 -4.91
CA VAL A 110 -11.77 0.17 -5.81
C VAL A 110 -11.98 -0.31 -7.24
N PRO A 111 -12.50 -1.53 -7.52
CA PRO A 111 -12.70 -1.98 -8.90
C PRO A 111 -13.64 -1.06 -9.69
N ARG A 112 -14.69 -0.54 -9.03
CA ARG A 112 -15.62 0.40 -9.64
C ARG A 112 -14.97 1.77 -9.87
N LEU A 113 -14.25 2.29 -8.88
CA LEU A 113 -13.50 3.55 -9.01
C LEU A 113 -12.49 3.46 -10.16
N ALA A 114 -11.74 2.36 -10.25
CA ALA A 114 -10.78 2.10 -11.32
C ALA A 114 -11.46 2.08 -12.70
N ALA A 115 -12.60 1.42 -12.84
CA ALA A 115 -13.35 1.39 -14.10
C ALA A 115 -13.82 2.80 -14.52
N MET A 116 -14.28 3.62 -13.57
CA MET A 116 -14.71 5.00 -13.84
C MET A 116 -13.55 5.91 -14.25
N ILE A 117 -12.38 5.76 -13.63
CA ILE A 117 -11.20 6.60 -13.91
C ILE A 117 -10.47 6.15 -15.19
N ALA A 118 -10.41 4.84 -15.46
CA ALA A 118 -9.58 4.31 -16.54
C ALA A 118 -10.00 4.82 -17.92
N ALA A 119 -11.30 4.87 -18.22
CA ALA A 119 -11.82 5.30 -19.52
C ALA A 119 -11.42 6.75 -19.88
N PRO A 120 -11.71 7.78 -19.07
CA PRO A 120 -11.33 9.15 -19.39
C PRO A 120 -9.81 9.37 -19.40
N VAL A 121 -9.05 8.71 -18.52
CA VAL A 121 -7.58 8.83 -18.51
C VAL A 121 -6.98 8.22 -19.78
N LYS A 122 -7.45 7.03 -20.21
CA LYS A 122 -7.00 6.39 -21.47
C LYS A 122 -7.38 7.20 -22.71
N ALA A 123 -8.43 8.01 -22.65
CA ALA A 123 -8.81 8.89 -23.77
C ALA A 123 -7.81 10.04 -24.01
N VAL A 124 -6.95 10.35 -23.03
CA VAL A 124 -5.93 11.41 -23.18
C VAL A 124 -4.84 11.00 -24.17
N ASP A 125 -4.42 9.73 -24.16
CA ASP A 125 -3.30 9.24 -24.96
C ASP A 125 -3.41 7.71 -25.20
N ALA A 126 -3.25 7.28 -26.45
CA ALA A 126 -3.36 5.88 -26.86
C ALA A 126 -2.16 5.01 -26.41
N GLY A 127 -1.04 5.63 -26.00
CA GLY A 127 0.14 4.97 -25.43
C GLY A 127 -0.07 4.46 -24.01
N ILE A 128 -1.22 4.75 -23.38
CA ILE A 128 -1.55 4.25 -22.04
C ILE A 128 -2.00 2.79 -22.11
N ASP A 129 -1.26 1.89 -21.49
CA ASP A 129 -1.63 0.48 -21.33
C ASP A 129 -2.60 0.30 -20.15
N LYS A 130 -2.20 0.78 -18.96
CA LYS A 130 -2.97 0.60 -17.72
C LYS A 130 -3.08 1.88 -16.91
N VAL A 131 -4.18 1.97 -16.17
CA VAL A 131 -4.40 2.99 -15.15
C VAL A 131 -4.57 2.25 -13.83
N LEU A 132 -3.71 2.54 -12.88
CA LEU A 132 -3.57 1.81 -11.62
C LEU A 132 -3.90 2.74 -10.46
N ILE A 133 -4.76 2.27 -9.56
CA ILE A 133 -4.96 2.92 -8.26
C ILE A 133 -4.01 2.23 -7.28
N THR A 134 -2.95 2.92 -6.87
CA THR A 134 -1.93 2.36 -5.97
C THR A 134 -2.22 2.62 -4.51
N ARG A 135 -3.06 3.63 -4.22
CA ARG A 135 -3.54 3.92 -2.88
C ARG A 135 -4.90 4.57 -2.97
N VAL A 136 -5.78 4.19 -2.05
CA VAL A 136 -7.07 4.84 -1.85
C VAL A 136 -7.39 4.88 -0.37
N SER A 137 -8.00 5.97 0.08
CA SER A 137 -8.56 6.08 1.43
C SER A 137 -9.73 7.06 1.43
N ALA A 138 -10.67 6.84 2.35
CA ALA A 138 -11.68 7.82 2.73
C ALA A 138 -11.40 8.23 4.18
N THR A 139 -11.38 9.52 4.46
CA THR A 139 -11.08 10.05 5.80
C THR A 139 -12.07 11.14 6.19
N GLU A 140 -12.12 11.42 7.49
CA GLU A 140 -12.79 12.60 8.04
C GLU A 140 -11.98 13.87 7.68
N ARG A 141 -12.67 15.02 7.64
CA ARG A 141 -12.06 16.30 7.28
C ARG A 141 -11.13 16.84 8.36
#